data_AF-A0A8G1XGH1-F1
#
_entry.id   AF-A0A8G1XGH1-F1
#
_cell.length_a   1.000
_cell.length_b   1.000
_cell.length_c   1.000
_cell.angle_alpha   90.00
_cell.angle_beta   90.00
_cell.angle_gamma   90.00
#
_symmetry.space_group_name_H-M   'P 1'
#
loop_
_entity.id
_entity.type
_entity.pdbx_description
1 polymer ?
#
loop_
_entity_poly.entity_id
_entity_poly.type
_entity_poly.pdbx_seq_one_letter_code
_entity_poly.pdbx_strand_id
1 'polypeptide(L)'
;MDHNDTHAGRAQWIGDALHKLTGHRPLVERVPGGGYRVTLHIVEHPDAATTVAVLRVLGRGDRFGYRDRRSRERLWVEVDPPSPSRPPNPS
;
A
#
# COMPACT_ATOMS: atom_id res chain seq x y z
N MET A 1 17.48 -9.59 14.23
CA MET A 1 16.23 -9.10 14.82
C MET A 1 15.49 -8.35 13.74
N ASP A 2 14.65 -9.07 13.01
CA ASP A 2 13.86 -8.56 11.90
C ASP A 2 12.78 -7.63 12.46
N HIS A 3 13.04 -6.32 12.41
CA HIS A 3 12.03 -5.30 12.69
C HIS A 3 10.83 -5.43 11.70
N ASN A 4 11.00 -6.26 10.66
CA ASN A 4 10.06 -6.61 9.60
C ASN A 4 8.95 -7.60 10.01
N ASP A 5 9.05 -8.31 11.14
CA ASP A 5 8.01 -9.26 11.56
C ASP A 5 6.76 -8.58 12.15
N THR A 6 6.82 -7.26 12.35
CA THR A 6 5.67 -6.46 12.77
C THR A 6 4.92 -5.90 11.55
N HIS A 7 3.59 -5.83 11.63
CA HIS A 7 2.78 -5.18 10.60
C HIS A 7 3.22 -3.73 10.33
N ALA A 8 3.62 -3.01 11.39
CA ALA A 8 4.18 -1.66 11.29
C ALA A 8 5.50 -1.64 10.52
N GLY A 9 6.44 -2.54 10.83
CA GLY A 9 7.72 -2.65 10.14
C GLY A 9 7.57 -3.02 8.67
N ARG A 10 6.66 -3.95 8.35
CA ARG A 10 6.33 -4.31 6.97
C ARG A 10 5.74 -3.12 6.20
N ALA A 11 4.82 -2.37 6.81
CA ALA A 11 4.26 -1.17 6.18
C ALA A 11 5.32 -0.09 5.95
N GLN A 12 6.23 0.11 6.91
CA GLN A 12 7.35 1.05 6.77
C GLN A 12 8.30 0.64 5.65
N TRP A 13 8.68 -0.64 5.59
CA TRP A 13 9.53 -1.18 4.53
C TRP A 13 8.91 -0.98 3.14
N ILE A 14 7.60 -1.24 3.00
CA ILE A 14 6.87 -0.98 1.75
C ILE A 14 6.94 0.51 1.39
N GLY A 15 6.69 1.40 2.37
CA GLY A 15 6.79 2.86 2.17
C GLY A 15 8.17 3.30 1.68
N ASP A 16 9.23 2.81 2.32
CA ASP A 16 10.61 3.15 1.97
C ASP A 16 11.01 2.60 0.59
N ALA A 17 10.57 1.39 0.24
CA ALA A 17 10.82 0.80 -1.07
C ALA A 17 10.12 1.58 -2.19
N LEU A 18 8.86 1.96 -2.00
CA LEU A 18 8.12 2.80 -2.95
C LEU A 18 8.77 4.18 -3.11
N HIS A 19 9.26 4.77 -2.02
CA HIS A 19 9.99 6.03 -2.07
C HIS A 19 11.26 5.91 -2.91
N LYS A 20 12.05 4.85 -2.72
CA LYS A 20 13.28 4.62 -3.49
C LYS A 20 13.00 4.43 -4.99
N LEU A 21 11.91 3.76 -5.34
CA LEU A 21 11.56 3.48 -6.74
C LEU A 21 10.98 4.69 -7.47
N THR A 22 10.28 5.58 -6.76
CA THR A 22 9.48 6.64 -7.39
C THR A 22 9.93 8.05 -7.05
N GLY A 23 10.85 8.22 -6.10
CA GLY A 23 11.26 9.53 -5.57
C GLY A 23 10.19 10.24 -4.74
N HIS A 24 8.95 9.73 -4.72
CA HIS A 24 7.82 10.33 -4.01
C HIS A 24 7.60 9.65 -2.68
N ARG A 25 7.38 10.44 -1.62
CA ARG A 25 7.19 9.88 -0.28
C ARG A 25 5.75 9.38 -0.11
N PRO A 26 5.52 8.08 0.15
CA PRO A 26 4.18 7.59 0.45
C PRO A 26 3.71 8.08 1.82
N LEU A 27 2.40 8.22 1.97
CA LEU A 27 1.75 8.36 3.27
C LEU A 27 1.60 6.97 3.88
N VAL A 28 2.16 6.75 5.08
CA VAL A 28 1.97 5.53 5.87
C VAL A 28 1.08 5.88 7.05
N GLU A 29 -0.08 5.24 7.16
CA GLU A 29 -1.07 5.51 8.19
C GLU A 29 -1.67 4.20 8.74
N ARG A 30 -2.07 4.22 10.01
CA ARG A 30 -2.80 3.11 10.63
C ARG A 30 -4.29 3.27 10.31
N VAL A 31 -4.95 2.22 9.84
CA VAL A 31 -6.36 2.33 9.43
C VAL A 31 -7.32 1.95 10.56
N PRO A 32 -8.54 2.51 10.58
CA PRO A 32 -9.58 2.09 11.52
C PRO A 32 -9.86 0.60 11.38
N GLY A 33 -9.89 -0.13 12.50
CA GLY A 33 -10.08 -1.59 12.52
C GLY A 33 -8.78 -2.41 12.56
N GLY A 34 -7.61 -1.80 12.51
CA GLY A 34 -6.31 -2.50 12.58
C GLY A 34 -5.53 -2.40 11.28
N GLY A 35 -4.26 -2.81 11.31
CA GLY A 35 -3.39 -2.74 10.13
C GLY A 35 -2.96 -1.34 9.71
N TYR A 36 -2.31 -1.30 8.55
CA TYR A 36 -1.66 -0.12 7.99
C TYR A 36 -2.01 0.02 6.51
N ARG A 37 -2.09 1.27 6.04
CA ARG A 37 -2.21 1.62 4.64
C ARG A 37 -1.05 2.51 4.24
N VAL A 38 -0.44 2.14 3.12
CA VAL A 38 0.58 2.94 2.45
C VAL A 38 -0.04 3.48 1.17
N THR A 39 -0.05 4.80 1.00
CA THR A 39 -0.61 5.46 -0.18
C THR A 39 0.44 6.27 -0.91
N LEU A 40 0.59 6.01 -2.20
CA LEU A 40 1.50 6.71 -3.11
C LEU A 40 0.70 7.49 -4.16
N HIS A 41 1.09 8.74 -4.38
CA HIS A 41 0.58 9.54 -5.50
C HIS A 41 1.50 9.35 -6.70
N ILE A 42 0.93 8.95 -7.84
CA ILE A 42 1.65 8.93 -9.11
C ILE A 42 1.42 10.30 -9.77
N VAL A 43 2.50 11.02 -10.00
CA VAL A 43 2.46 12.36 -10.61
C VAL A 43 2.90 12.30 -12.08
N GLU A 44 3.70 11.28 -12.43
CA GLU A 44 4.24 11.01 -13.77
C GLU A 44 4.14 9.51 -14.06
N HIS A 45 3.95 9.13 -15.32
CA HIS A 45 3.92 7.72 -15.71
C HIS A 45 5.34 7.12 -15.64
N PRO A 46 5.60 6.17 -14.71
CA PRO A 46 6.90 5.53 -14.63
C PRO A 46 7.17 4.66 -15.87
N ASP A 47 8.45 4.44 -16.19
CA ASP A 47 8.83 3.49 -17.23
C ASP A 47 8.39 2.05 -16.88
N ALA A 48 8.48 1.15 -17.85
CA ALA A 48 8.03 -0.23 -17.68
C ALA A 48 8.79 -1.00 -16.58
N ALA A 49 10.09 -0.76 -16.40
CA ALA A 49 10.89 -1.44 -15.39
C ALA A 49 10.50 -0.98 -13.97
N THR A 50 10.35 0.33 -13.80
CA THR A 50 9.87 0.95 -12.56
C THR A 50 8.45 0.50 -12.23
N THR A 51 7.58 0.40 -13.23
CA THR A 51 6.21 -0.12 -13.07
C THR A 51 6.20 -1.54 -12.51
N VAL A 52 6.98 -2.45 -13.11
CA VAL A 52 7.09 -3.84 -12.63
C VAL A 52 7.65 -3.90 -11.20
N ALA A 53 8.65 -3.08 -10.88
CA ALA A 53 9.21 -3.02 -9.54
C ALA A 53 8.19 -2.53 -8.50
N VAL A 54 7.41 -1.49 -8.82
CA VAL A 54 6.33 -1.00 -7.97
C VAL A 54 5.29 -2.10 -7.72
N LEU A 55 4.84 -2.80 -8.76
CA LEU A 55 3.87 -3.90 -8.62
C LEU A 55 4.39 -5.03 -7.71
N ARG A 56 5.68 -5.36 -7.79
CA ARG A 56 6.30 -6.34 -6.88
C ARG A 56 6.28 -5.89 -5.42
N VAL A 57 6.54 -4.61 -5.16
CA VAL A 57 6.47 -4.04 -3.81
C VAL A 57 5.04 -4.03 -3.28
N LEU A 58 4.07 -3.64 -4.11
CA LEU A 58 2.64 -3.69 -3.74
C LEU A 58 2.19 -5.11 -3.41
N GLY A 59 2.66 -6.11 -4.16
CA GLY A 59 2.39 -7.53 -3.91
C GLY A 59 2.96 -8.07 -2.58
N ARG A 60 3.73 -7.27 -1.82
CA ARG A 60 4.18 -7.63 -0.47
C ARG A 60 3.17 -7.27 0.62
N GLY A 61 2.16 -6.45 0.30
CA GLY A 61 1.01 -6.24 1.18
C GLY A 61 -0.04 -7.32 1.01
N ASP A 62 -1.05 -7.28 1.87
CA ASP A 62 -2.13 -8.28 1.88
C ASP A 62 -3.27 -7.87 0.92
N ARG A 63 -3.43 -6.57 0.66
CA ARG A 63 -4.29 -6.02 -0.40
C ARG A 63 -3.61 -4.82 -1.04
N PHE A 64 -3.79 -4.63 -2.33
CA PHE A 64 -3.38 -3.39 -3.00
C PHE A 64 -4.35 -3.04 -4.10
N GLY A 65 -4.32 -1.77 -4.50
CA GLY A 65 -5.16 -1.31 -5.58
C GLY A 65 -4.80 0.09 -6.04
N TYR A 66 -5.61 0.57 -6.95
CA TYR A 66 -5.48 1.85 -7.59
C TYR A 66 -6.80 2.62 -7.43
N ARG A 67 -6.71 3.94 -7.40
CA ARG A 67 -7.86 4.82 -7.50
C ARG A 67 -7.50 6.02 -8.36
N ASP A 68 -8.24 6.21 -9.44
CA ASP A 68 -8.22 7.45 -10.20
C ASP A 68 -9.15 8.48 -9.54
N ARG A 69 -8.66 9.71 -9.36
CA ARG A 69 -9.50 10.86 -9.07
C ARG A 69 -8.89 12.09 -9.73
N ARG A 70 -9.57 12.62 -10.76
CA ARG A 70 -9.37 13.96 -11.33
C ARG A 70 -7.89 14.36 -11.36
N SER A 71 -7.09 13.64 -12.16
CA SER A 71 -5.64 13.83 -12.39
C SER A 71 -4.67 13.43 -11.28
N ARG A 72 -5.12 12.77 -10.21
CA ARG A 72 -4.23 12.20 -9.18
C ARG A 72 -4.48 10.71 -9.03
N GLU A 73 -3.72 9.96 -9.80
CA GLU A 73 -3.59 8.52 -9.65
C GLU A 73 -3.03 8.19 -8.26
N ARG A 74 -3.77 7.40 -7.47
CA ARG A 74 -3.31 6.91 -6.16
C ARG A 74 -3.19 5.40 -6.18
N LEU A 75 -1.97 4.91 -5.98
CA LEU A 75 -1.74 3.53 -5.59
C LEU A 75 -1.85 3.41 -4.08
N TRP A 76 -2.38 2.29 -3.61
CA TRP A 76 -2.39 1.97 -2.20
C TRP A 76 -2.13 0.50 -1.97
N VAL A 77 -1.56 0.21 -0.80
CA VAL A 77 -1.33 -1.14 -0.30
C VAL A 77 -1.62 -1.18 1.19
N GLU A 78 -2.24 -2.26 1.63
CA GLU A 78 -2.64 -2.49 3.00
C GLU A 78 -1.93 -3.71 3.57
N VAL A 79 -1.60 -3.61 4.85
CA VAL A 79 -0.89 -4.60 5.64
C VAL A 79 -1.75 -4.89 6.87
N ASP A 80 -2.11 -6.16 7.05
CA ASP A 80 -3.06 -6.65 8.04
C ASP A 80 -4.39 -5.88 8.05
N PRO A 81 -5.05 -5.72 6.88
CA PRO A 81 -6.29 -4.98 6.83
C PRO A 81 -7.38 -5.67 7.65
N PRO A 82 -8.30 -4.91 8.28
CA PRO A 82 -9.44 -5.50 8.95
C PRO A 82 -10.21 -6.39 7.97
N SER A 83 -10.58 -7.58 8.43
CA SER A 83 -11.45 -8.47 7.69
C SER A 83 -12.75 -7.72 7.37
N PRO A 84 -13.28 -7.81 6.14
CA PRO A 84 -14.59 -7.26 5.85
C PRO A 84 -15.56 -7.96 6.80
N SER A 85 -16.26 -7.19 7.64
CA SER A 85 -17.30 -7.71 8.50
C SER A 85 -18.29 -8.47 7.61
N ARG A 86 -18.38 -9.79 7.81
CA ARG A 86 -19.41 -10.61 7.16
C ARG A 86 -20.75 -9.92 7.46
N PRO A 87 -21.54 -9.54 6.44
CA PRO A 87 -22.86 -8.97 6.71
C PRO A 87 -23.67 -9.99 7.53
N PRO A 88 -24.47 -9.55 8.52
CA PRO A 88 -25.30 -10.46 9.29
C PRO A 88 -26.15 -11.26 8.30
N ASN A 89 -26.10 -12.59 8.41
CA ASN A 89 -26.89 -13.47 7.57
C ASN A 89 -28.38 -13.14 7.84
N PRO A 90 -29.20 -12.83 6.82
CA PRO A 90 -30.62 -12.72 7.05
C PRO A 90 -31.14 -14.12 7.42
N SER A 91 -31.70 -14.25 8.62
CA SER A 91 -32.43 -15.43 9.08
C SER A 91 -33.71 -15.66 8.29
#